data_AF-A0A135U8L8-F1
#
_entry.id   AF-A0A135U8L8-F1
#
_cell.length_a   1.000
_cell.length_b   1.000
_cell.length_c   1.000
_cell.angle_alpha   90.00
_cell.angle_beta   90.00
_cell.angle_gamma   90.00
#
_symmetry.space_group_name_H-M   'P 1'
#
loop_
_entity.id
_entity.type
_entity.pdbx_description
1 polymer ?
#
loop_
_entity_poly.entity_id
_entity_poly.type
_entity_poly.pdbx_seq_one_letter_code
_entity_poly.pdbx_strand_id
1 'polypeptide(L)'
;MTSEPIPEKQGTPSGPEEEIQTQSGYVQEVKLFTNSDPGNMCIIDGNVGSSVQVSRIRSLERGIFNLPSGSTMAMGLINGGPASLVYGAVITFLGSLCSAITLGWVALAGSAPFLPGTQIQGLLIFNYPDSYTSERWHGTMLYWAILLSSALICIFCSNVLRLLEKITMALHVGFYLIILIIMAVVSPTKHSASFVFATFGNNSGWLNDGIAWCIGLLSCCYVLMGYDGATHLSEEMDNADIGVPRAMVGCVVINGALGFKFLITLLFCMGDFELALSSPTGFPII
;
A
#
# COMPACT_ATOMS: atom_id res chain seq x y z
N MET A 1 -49.42 5.87 66.54
CA MET A 1 -49.11 4.75 67.44
C MET A 1 -48.13 3.84 66.71
N THR A 2 -46.97 3.43 67.20
CA THR A 2 -46.12 3.75 68.38
C THR A 2 -44.82 2.98 68.11
N SER A 3 -43.70 3.61 67.74
CA SER A 3 -42.64 4.17 68.60
C SER A 3 -41.78 3.14 69.38
N GLU A 4 -40.59 2.83 68.81
CA GLU A 4 -39.28 2.62 69.50
C GLU A 4 -39.08 1.42 70.47
N PRO A 5 -37.84 1.08 70.92
CA PRO A 5 -36.55 1.79 70.78
C PRO A 5 -35.31 1.00 70.26
N ILE A 6 -34.22 1.74 70.09
CA ILE A 6 -32.82 1.36 69.78
C ILE A 6 -32.06 0.97 71.08
N PRO A 7 -30.95 0.20 71.01
CA PRO A 7 -29.86 0.32 71.99
C PRO A 7 -28.61 0.99 71.40
N GLU A 8 -28.08 1.90 72.20
CA GLU A 8 -27.05 2.90 71.92
C GLU A 8 -25.61 2.36 72.05
N LYS A 9 -24.67 2.89 71.24
CA LYS A 9 -23.24 2.94 71.59
C LYS A 9 -22.64 4.30 71.19
N GLN A 10 -22.27 5.08 72.20
CA GLN A 10 -21.59 6.37 72.08
C GLN A 10 -20.09 6.19 71.80
N GLY A 11 -19.42 7.20 71.21
CA GLY A 11 -17.95 7.30 71.25
C GLY A 11 -17.20 7.85 70.02
N THR A 12 -17.51 9.08 69.58
CA THR A 12 -16.56 9.96 68.85
C THR A 12 -15.71 10.76 69.86
N PRO A 13 -14.66 11.56 69.49
CA PRO A 13 -14.17 12.01 68.17
C PRO A 13 -12.63 11.74 68.00
N SER A 14 -11.78 12.34 67.14
CA SER A 14 -11.84 13.30 65.99
C SER A 14 -10.53 13.22 65.18
N GLY A 15 -10.55 13.54 63.88
CA GLY A 15 -9.36 13.82 63.05
C GLY A 15 -9.76 14.01 61.57
N PRO A 16 -9.22 15.01 60.84
CA PRO A 16 -9.80 15.47 59.57
C PRO A 16 -9.42 14.63 58.34
N GLU A 17 -10.27 14.73 57.32
CA GLU A 17 -10.06 14.25 55.95
C GLU A 17 -9.07 15.16 55.21
N GLU A 18 -8.24 14.61 54.30
CA GLU A 18 -7.54 15.41 53.29
C GLU A 18 -7.42 14.65 51.94
N GLU A 19 -8.43 14.92 51.11
CA GLU A 19 -8.40 15.24 49.68
C GLU A 19 -7.38 14.62 48.70
N ILE A 20 -7.89 14.22 47.53
CA ILE A 20 -7.12 13.78 46.36
C ILE A 20 -6.55 15.00 45.62
N GLN A 21 -5.22 15.10 45.48
CA GLN A 21 -4.60 16.01 44.51
C GLN A 21 -3.52 15.34 43.66
N THR A 22 -3.74 15.33 42.34
CA THR A 22 -2.71 15.12 41.31
C THR A 22 -1.95 16.42 41.06
N GLN A 23 -0.61 16.43 41.16
CA GLN A 23 0.29 17.13 40.22
C GLN A 23 1.78 16.78 40.40
N SER A 24 2.47 16.71 39.25
CA SER A 24 3.89 16.96 38.92
C SER A 24 4.93 17.29 40.02
N GLY A 25 6.12 16.66 39.96
CA GLY A 25 7.32 17.08 40.70
C GLY A 25 8.61 16.34 40.28
N TYR A 26 9.71 17.07 40.09
CA TYR A 26 11.00 16.61 39.53
C TYR A 26 12.13 16.83 40.58
N VAL A 27 13.06 15.87 40.77
CA VAL A 27 14.36 16.01 41.52
C VAL A 27 14.17 16.15 43.07
N GLN A 28 15.05 15.75 44.01
CA GLN A 28 16.51 15.49 44.04
C GLN A 28 16.94 14.37 45.04
N GLU A 29 18.21 13.96 44.94
CA GLU A 29 18.93 12.99 45.79
C GLU A 29 19.10 13.39 47.28
N VAL A 30 19.45 12.39 48.12
CA VAL A 30 20.63 12.34 49.03
C VAL A 30 20.32 11.47 50.27
N LYS A 31 21.19 10.48 50.52
CA LYS A 31 21.53 9.75 51.79
C LYS A 31 22.09 8.36 51.41
N LEU A 32 23.15 7.79 51.99
CA LEU A 32 24.05 8.18 53.09
C LEU A 32 25.46 7.61 52.82
N PHE A 33 26.51 8.36 53.17
CA PHE A 33 27.84 7.78 53.40
C PHE A 33 27.89 7.16 54.81
N THR A 34 28.45 5.95 54.94
CA THR A 34 28.74 5.34 56.26
C THR A 34 30.19 4.86 56.36
N ASN A 35 31.04 5.78 56.83
CA ASN A 35 32.08 5.59 57.85
C ASN A 35 33.35 4.75 57.59
N SER A 36 34.39 5.12 58.36
CA SER A 36 35.57 4.32 58.77
C SER A 36 36.71 4.09 57.75
N ASP A 37 37.68 5.01 57.69
CA ASP A 37 39.04 4.77 58.24
C ASP A 37 39.98 6.00 58.11
N PRO A 38 40.75 6.38 59.15
CA PRO A 38 41.70 7.47 59.08
C PRO A 38 43.15 6.97 58.90
N GLY A 39 43.69 7.01 57.68
CA GLY A 39 45.12 6.75 57.51
C GLY A 39 45.59 6.19 56.17
N ASN A 40 45.27 6.84 55.05
CA ASN A 40 46.15 6.81 53.87
C ASN A 40 45.88 8.01 52.95
N MET A 41 46.79 8.98 52.98
CA MET A 41 46.74 10.15 52.12
C MET A 41 47.38 9.80 50.76
N CYS A 42 46.57 9.29 49.83
CA CYS A 42 47.01 9.06 48.45
C CYS A 42 46.71 10.29 47.59
N ILE A 43 47.67 10.68 46.76
CA ILE A 43 47.69 11.95 46.01
C ILE A 43 46.51 12.06 45.04
N ILE A 44 45.90 13.25 44.97
CA ILE A 44 44.83 13.57 44.01
C ILE A 44 45.45 13.73 42.62
N ASP A 45 45.26 12.73 41.75
CA ASP A 45 45.62 12.83 40.33
C ASP A 45 44.46 13.44 39.53
N GLY A 46 44.71 14.58 38.90
CA GLY A 46 43.69 15.51 38.40
C GLY A 46 42.99 15.14 37.08
N ASN A 47 42.69 13.86 36.83
CA ASN A 47 42.15 13.41 35.53
C ASN A 47 41.00 12.37 35.61
N VAL A 48 40.33 12.26 36.76
CA VAL A 48 39.22 11.29 36.97
C VAL A 48 37.91 11.73 36.31
N GLY A 49 37.65 13.04 36.17
CA GLY A 49 36.39 13.56 35.62
C GLY A 49 36.17 13.26 34.13
N SER A 50 37.23 13.37 33.32
CA SER A 50 37.18 13.13 31.87
C SER A 50 37.04 11.64 31.53
N SER A 51 37.77 10.78 32.25
CA SER A 51 37.83 9.34 32.06
C SER A 51 36.54 8.63 32.47
N VAL A 52 35.86 9.09 33.53
CA VAL A 52 34.54 8.56 33.95
C VAL A 52 33.43 8.95 32.95
N GLN A 53 33.45 10.15 32.38
CA GLN A 53 32.48 10.55 31.35
C GLN A 53 32.69 9.78 30.04
N VAL A 54 33.95 9.71 29.55
CA VAL A 54 34.28 8.99 28.32
C VAL A 54 34.04 7.48 28.41
N SER A 55 34.21 6.86 29.59
CA SER A 55 33.88 5.44 29.81
C SER A 55 32.37 5.18 29.86
N ARG A 56 31.57 6.08 30.43
CA ARG A 56 30.09 5.99 30.39
C ARG A 56 29.55 6.16 28.96
N ILE A 57 30.09 7.10 28.18
CA ILE A 57 29.72 7.30 26.77
C ILE A 57 30.07 6.05 25.93
N ARG A 58 31.30 5.51 26.06
CA ARG A 58 31.69 4.24 25.40
C ARG A 58 31.01 2.97 25.95
N SER A 59 30.26 3.08 27.05
CA SER A 59 29.36 2.04 27.55
C SER A 59 27.99 2.14 26.88
N LEU A 60 27.43 3.35 26.79
CA LEU A 60 26.18 3.61 26.06
C LEU A 60 26.28 3.25 24.57
N GLU A 61 27.34 3.67 23.87
CA GLU A 61 27.56 3.28 22.47
C GLU A 61 27.60 1.76 22.30
N ARG A 62 28.29 1.04 23.21
CA ARG A 62 28.35 -0.43 23.17
C ARG A 62 27.02 -1.11 23.48
N GLY A 63 26.18 -0.51 24.32
CA GLY A 63 24.82 -0.99 24.58
C GLY A 63 23.85 -0.78 23.42
N ILE A 64 24.01 0.31 22.66
CA ILE A 64 23.17 0.62 21.48
C ILE A 64 23.59 -0.22 20.26
N PHE A 65 24.90 -0.43 20.06
CA PHE A 65 25.41 -1.22 18.91
C PHE A 65 25.45 -2.75 19.13
N ASN A 66 25.29 -3.26 20.37
CA ASN A 66 25.15 -4.69 20.65
C ASN A 66 23.73 -5.06 21.10
N LEU A 67 22.69 -4.51 20.46
CA LEU A 67 21.36 -5.12 20.51
C LEU A 67 21.40 -6.39 19.63
N PRO A 68 21.49 -7.61 20.21
CA PRO A 68 21.56 -8.81 19.39
C PRO A 68 20.20 -8.99 18.72
N SER A 69 20.14 -9.66 17.56
CA SER A 69 18.87 -10.08 16.95
C SER A 69 18.03 -11.01 17.85
N GLY A 70 18.59 -11.49 18.97
CA GLY A 70 17.85 -12.17 20.04
C GLY A 70 17.18 -11.24 21.09
N SER A 71 17.42 -9.92 21.11
CA SER A 71 16.84 -9.01 22.11
C SER A 71 15.34 -8.83 21.96
N THR A 72 14.82 -8.79 20.72
CA THR A 72 13.37 -8.74 20.45
C THR A 72 12.66 -10.00 20.93
N MET A 73 13.23 -11.19 20.68
CA MET A 73 12.69 -12.45 21.20
C MET A 73 12.80 -12.53 22.73
N ALA A 74 13.93 -12.12 23.31
CA ALA A 74 14.11 -12.09 24.76
C ALA A 74 13.12 -11.14 25.44
N MET A 75 12.89 -9.93 24.90
CA MET A 75 11.88 -9.00 25.42
C MET A 75 10.46 -9.54 25.30
N GLY A 76 10.12 -10.18 24.18
CA GLY A 76 8.80 -10.85 24.02
C GLY A 76 8.58 -11.95 25.06
N LEU A 77 9.63 -12.74 25.34
CA LEU A 77 9.60 -13.83 26.32
C LEU A 77 9.54 -13.33 27.77
N ILE A 78 10.29 -12.27 28.11
CA ILE A 78 10.31 -11.69 29.46
C ILE A 78 8.98 -10.99 29.77
N ASN A 79 8.41 -10.25 28.81
CA ASN A 79 7.20 -9.44 29.05
C ASN A 79 5.88 -10.18 28.78
N GLY A 80 5.89 -11.30 28.04
CA GLY A 80 4.66 -12.02 27.66
C GLY A 80 4.78 -13.55 27.49
N GLY A 81 5.94 -14.13 27.79
CA GLY A 81 6.17 -15.58 27.73
C GLY A 81 6.10 -16.18 26.31
N PRO A 82 6.15 -17.52 26.18
CA PRO A 82 6.08 -18.19 24.88
C PRO A 82 4.78 -17.91 24.10
N ALA A 83 3.67 -17.66 24.82
CA ALA A 83 2.38 -17.36 24.22
C ALA A 83 2.39 -16.04 23.43
N SER A 84 3.06 -15.00 23.93
CA SER A 84 3.18 -13.72 23.21
C SER A 84 3.93 -13.88 21.88
N LEU A 85 4.89 -14.80 21.79
CA LEU A 85 5.64 -15.07 20.56
C LEU A 85 4.74 -15.77 19.53
N VAL A 86 3.92 -16.75 19.94
CA VAL A 86 3.01 -17.46 19.03
C VAL A 86 1.89 -16.54 18.54
N TYR A 87 1.15 -15.90 19.45
CA TYR A 87 0.07 -14.99 19.06
C TYR A 87 0.60 -13.72 18.39
N GLY A 88 1.74 -13.20 18.84
CA GLY A 88 2.41 -12.06 18.23
C GLY A 88 2.92 -12.34 16.81
N ALA A 89 3.41 -13.55 16.53
CA ALA A 89 3.77 -13.95 15.16
C ALA A 89 2.53 -13.98 14.25
N VAL A 90 1.40 -14.53 14.71
CA VAL A 90 0.13 -14.53 13.95
C VAL A 90 -0.37 -13.11 13.70
N ILE A 91 -0.41 -12.25 14.73
CA ILE A 91 -0.84 -10.85 14.61
C ILE A 91 0.09 -10.05 13.68
N THR A 92 1.41 -10.24 13.80
CA THR A 92 2.40 -9.55 12.95
C THR A 92 2.27 -10.01 11.50
N PHE A 93 2.08 -11.30 11.24
CA PHE A 93 1.84 -11.83 9.90
C PHE A 93 0.58 -11.23 9.26
N LEU A 94 -0.53 -11.20 9.99
CA LEU A 94 -1.79 -10.58 9.53
C LEU A 94 -1.64 -9.06 9.30
N GLY A 95 -0.92 -8.36 10.19
CA GLY A 95 -0.63 -6.93 10.05
C GLY A 95 0.28 -6.59 8.86
N SER A 96 1.28 -7.44 8.58
CA SER A 96 2.12 -7.34 7.39
C SER A 96 1.32 -7.60 6.11
N LEU A 97 0.41 -8.58 6.12
CA LEU A 97 -0.47 -8.87 4.99
C LEU A 97 -1.42 -7.71 4.69
N CYS A 98 -2.04 -7.11 5.73
CA CYS A 98 -2.89 -5.94 5.59
C CYS A 98 -2.13 -4.72 5.02
N SER A 99 -0.92 -4.47 5.51
CA SER A 99 -0.02 -3.43 4.97
C SER A 99 0.29 -3.67 3.49
N ALA A 100 0.59 -4.92 3.10
CA ALA A 100 0.89 -5.26 1.71
C ALA A 100 -0.32 -5.07 0.78
N ILE A 101 -1.53 -5.47 1.21
CA ILE A 101 -2.79 -5.24 0.47
C ILE A 101 -3.03 -3.73 0.28
N THR A 102 -2.84 -2.93 1.34
CA THR A 102 -3.01 -1.48 1.30
C THR A 102 -2.05 -0.81 0.32
N LEU A 103 -0.77 -1.22 0.32
CA LEU A 103 0.22 -0.72 -0.65
C LEU A 103 -0.12 -1.15 -2.09
N GLY A 104 -0.67 -2.36 -2.28
CA GLY A 104 -1.18 -2.82 -3.58
C GLY A 104 -2.30 -1.94 -4.12
N TRP A 105 -3.24 -1.52 -3.27
CA TRP A 105 -4.32 -0.60 -3.65
C TRP A 105 -3.81 0.79 -4.04
N VAL A 106 -2.82 1.32 -3.33
CA VAL A 106 -2.18 2.60 -3.69
C VAL A 106 -1.44 2.49 -5.03
N ALA A 107 -0.75 1.38 -5.29
CA ALA A 107 -0.08 1.13 -6.56
C ALA A 107 -1.09 1.02 -7.74
N LEU A 108 -2.24 0.37 -7.51
CA LEU A 108 -3.34 0.31 -8.47
C LEU A 108 -3.92 1.71 -8.76
N ALA A 109 -4.17 2.52 -7.73
CA ALA A 109 -4.66 3.88 -7.94
C ALA A 109 -3.66 4.73 -8.76
N GLY A 110 -2.36 4.54 -8.53
CA GLY A 110 -1.29 5.18 -9.29
C GLY A 110 -1.16 4.69 -10.75
N SER A 111 -1.55 3.46 -11.07
CA SER A 111 -1.44 2.95 -12.46
C SER A 111 -2.47 3.59 -13.40
N ALA A 112 -3.61 4.05 -12.88
CA ALA A 112 -4.69 4.64 -13.66
C ALA A 112 -4.30 5.93 -14.44
N PRO A 113 -3.62 6.94 -13.86
CA PRO A 113 -3.06 8.08 -14.62
C PRO A 113 -1.75 7.76 -15.34
N PHE A 114 -1.01 6.73 -14.92
CA PHE A 114 0.25 6.31 -15.55
C PHE A 114 0.05 5.77 -16.98
N LEU A 115 -0.92 4.87 -17.18
CA LEU A 115 -1.21 4.30 -18.49
C LEU A 115 -1.51 5.36 -19.57
N PRO A 116 -2.51 6.25 -19.43
CA PRO A 116 -2.80 7.27 -20.45
C PRO A 116 -1.64 8.27 -20.61
N GLY A 117 -0.92 8.62 -19.54
CA GLY A 117 0.23 9.53 -19.64
C GLY A 117 1.37 8.96 -20.48
N THR A 118 1.69 7.68 -20.28
CA THR A 118 2.73 6.98 -21.05
C THR A 118 2.25 6.55 -22.44
N GLN A 119 0.95 6.27 -22.64
CA GLN A 119 0.38 6.07 -23.97
C GLN A 119 0.40 7.34 -24.83
N ILE A 120 0.13 8.52 -24.24
CA ILE A 120 0.30 9.81 -24.92
C ILE A 120 1.77 10.00 -25.32
N GLN A 121 2.73 9.65 -24.46
CA GLN A 121 4.16 9.66 -24.81
C GLN A 121 4.48 8.68 -25.95
N GLY A 122 3.93 7.47 -25.95
CA GLY A 122 4.05 6.52 -27.06
C GLY A 122 3.51 7.07 -28.39
N LEU A 123 2.36 7.76 -28.36
CA LEU A 123 1.80 8.44 -29.53
C LEU A 123 2.67 9.61 -30.02
N LEU A 124 3.33 10.35 -29.12
CA LEU A 124 4.29 11.40 -29.51
C LEU A 124 5.50 10.81 -30.24
N ILE A 125 6.05 9.70 -29.75
CA ILE A 125 7.16 8.96 -30.39
C ILE A 125 6.73 8.47 -31.79
N PHE A 126 5.52 7.93 -31.91
CA PHE A 126 5.00 7.41 -33.18
C PHE A 126 4.77 8.52 -34.22
N ASN A 127 4.23 9.68 -33.82
CA ASN A 127 3.90 10.78 -34.75
C ASN A 127 5.08 11.71 -35.06
N TYR A 128 6.09 11.79 -34.19
CA TYR A 128 7.21 12.72 -34.30
C TYR A 128 8.59 12.06 -34.10
N PRO A 129 8.93 11.00 -34.87
CA PRO A 129 10.13 10.19 -34.64
C PRO A 129 11.45 10.97 -34.74
N ASP A 130 11.52 11.97 -35.62
CA ASP A 130 12.75 12.74 -35.88
C ASP A 130 12.96 13.92 -34.92
N SER A 131 11.93 14.36 -34.18
CA SER A 131 11.95 15.58 -33.38
C SER A 131 11.63 15.39 -31.90
N TYR A 132 11.05 14.26 -31.50
CA TYR A 132 10.71 13.96 -30.11
C TYR A 132 11.63 12.90 -29.49
N THR A 133 12.59 13.34 -28.67
CA THR A 133 13.43 12.44 -27.87
C THR A 133 12.72 12.07 -26.56
N SER A 134 12.44 10.78 -26.37
CA SER A 134 11.74 10.26 -25.20
C SER A 134 12.64 10.23 -23.96
N GLU A 135 12.43 11.16 -23.02
CA GLU A 135 13.09 11.15 -21.72
C GLU A 135 12.18 10.65 -20.59
N ARG A 136 12.77 10.04 -19.56
CA ARG A 136 12.04 9.40 -18.45
C ARG A 136 11.15 10.36 -17.66
N TRP A 137 11.49 11.64 -17.61
CA TRP A 137 10.71 12.65 -16.88
C TRP A 137 9.51 13.16 -17.68
N HIS A 138 9.49 13.02 -19.02
CA HIS A 138 8.32 13.40 -19.84
C HIS A 138 7.07 12.63 -19.41
N GLY A 139 7.19 11.30 -19.22
CA GLY A 139 6.10 10.44 -18.74
C GLY A 139 5.63 10.82 -17.34
N THR A 140 6.56 11.17 -16.44
CA THR A 140 6.22 11.67 -15.09
C THR A 140 5.47 13.00 -15.14
N MET A 141 5.82 13.91 -16.06
CA MET A 141 5.09 15.18 -16.22
C MET A 141 3.70 14.97 -16.83
N LEU A 142 3.55 14.05 -17.79
CA LEU A 142 2.25 13.66 -18.36
C LEU A 142 1.36 12.98 -17.32
N TYR A 143 1.93 12.10 -16.47
CA TYR A 143 1.26 11.52 -15.30
C TYR A 143 0.71 12.62 -14.37
N TRP A 144 1.54 13.60 -13.99
CA TRP A 144 1.12 14.69 -13.11
C TRP A 144 0.07 15.59 -13.77
N ALA A 145 0.19 15.87 -15.07
CA ALA A 145 -0.81 16.64 -15.82
C ALA A 145 -2.18 15.96 -15.81
N ILE A 146 -2.23 14.65 -16.05
CA ILE A 146 -3.48 13.87 -16.01
C ILE A 146 -4.04 13.84 -14.58
N LEU A 147 -3.22 13.50 -13.59
CA LEU A 147 -3.63 13.44 -12.19
C LEU A 147 -4.19 14.78 -11.68
N LEU A 148 -3.51 15.89 -12.00
CA LEU A 148 -3.99 17.24 -11.68
C LEU A 148 -5.29 17.57 -12.43
N SER A 149 -5.40 17.23 -13.72
CA SER A 149 -6.64 17.47 -14.48
C SER A 149 -7.84 16.72 -13.89
N SER A 150 -7.65 15.45 -13.48
CA SER A 150 -8.67 14.66 -12.79
C SER A 150 -9.05 15.26 -11.44
N ALA A 151 -8.06 15.67 -10.64
CA ALA A 151 -8.31 16.33 -9.35
C ALA A 151 -9.09 17.64 -9.52
N LEU A 152 -8.74 18.48 -10.50
CA LEU A 152 -9.46 19.72 -10.81
C LEU A 152 -10.92 19.46 -11.23
N ILE A 153 -11.18 18.43 -12.04
CA ILE A 153 -12.54 18.04 -12.43
C ILE A 153 -13.34 17.59 -11.20
N CYS A 154 -12.77 16.75 -10.33
CA CYS A 154 -13.45 16.29 -9.11
C CYS A 154 -13.74 17.43 -8.12
N ILE A 155 -12.82 18.39 -7.97
CA ILE A 155 -12.96 19.52 -7.03
C ILE A 155 -13.95 20.57 -7.55
N PHE A 156 -13.83 20.98 -8.82
CA PHE A 156 -14.57 22.13 -9.36
C PHE A 156 -15.80 21.76 -10.20
N CYS A 157 -15.92 20.51 -10.66
CA CYS A 157 -16.90 20.09 -11.67
C CYS A 157 -17.76 18.88 -11.23
N SER A 158 -17.86 18.62 -9.92
CA SER A 158 -18.66 17.52 -9.34
C SER A 158 -20.10 17.46 -9.85
N ASN A 159 -20.74 18.62 -10.07
CA ASN A 159 -22.09 18.72 -10.63
C ASN A 159 -22.24 18.13 -12.05
N VAL A 160 -21.14 18.03 -12.81
CA VAL A 160 -21.11 17.51 -14.19
C VAL A 160 -20.62 16.05 -14.23
N LEU A 161 -20.13 15.50 -13.12
CA LEU A 161 -19.55 14.16 -13.05
C LEU A 161 -20.50 13.08 -13.59
N ARG A 162 -21.77 13.09 -13.17
CA ARG A 162 -22.84 12.19 -13.65
C ARG A 162 -23.14 12.30 -15.15
N LEU A 163 -22.78 13.40 -15.81
CA LEU A 163 -22.83 13.53 -17.27
C LEU A 163 -21.56 12.97 -17.92
N LEU A 164 -20.39 13.28 -17.34
CA LEU A 164 -19.11 12.74 -17.79
C LEU A 164 -19.06 11.21 -17.72
N GLU A 165 -19.60 10.59 -16.67
CA GLU A 165 -19.72 9.14 -16.53
C GLU A 165 -20.54 8.51 -17.66
N LYS A 166 -21.71 9.09 -17.98
CA LYS A 166 -22.59 8.62 -19.07
C LYS A 166 -21.92 8.76 -20.43
N ILE A 167 -21.26 9.89 -20.68
CA ILE A 167 -20.51 10.12 -21.92
C ILE A 167 -19.33 9.14 -22.01
N THR A 168 -18.57 8.98 -20.94
CA THR A 168 -17.40 8.08 -20.88
C THR A 168 -17.81 6.63 -21.09
N MET A 169 -18.93 6.18 -20.51
CA MET A 169 -19.47 4.83 -20.75
C MET A 169 -19.85 4.64 -22.22
N ALA A 170 -20.60 5.58 -22.80
CA ALA A 170 -21.00 5.52 -24.20
C ALA A 170 -19.79 5.52 -25.16
N LEU A 171 -18.79 6.36 -24.89
CA LEU A 171 -17.52 6.38 -25.63
C LEU A 171 -16.72 5.09 -25.42
N HIS A 172 -16.68 4.53 -24.21
CA HIS A 172 -15.95 3.29 -23.91
C HIS A 172 -16.50 2.10 -24.71
N VAL A 173 -17.83 1.91 -24.72
CA VAL A 173 -18.48 0.86 -25.53
C VAL A 173 -18.33 1.16 -27.03
N GLY A 174 -18.46 2.43 -27.44
CA GLY A 174 -18.26 2.84 -28.83
C GLY A 174 -16.86 2.54 -29.35
N PHE A 175 -15.82 3.01 -28.65
CA PHE A 175 -14.42 2.78 -29.02
C PHE A 175 -14.03 1.30 -28.92
N TYR A 176 -14.56 0.54 -27.94
CA TYR A 176 -14.38 -0.91 -27.90
C TYR A 176 -14.84 -1.57 -29.21
N LEU A 177 -16.05 -1.26 -29.69
CA LEU A 177 -16.56 -1.80 -30.95
C LEU A 177 -15.77 -1.32 -32.16
N ILE A 178 -15.44 -0.02 -32.22
CA ILE A 178 -14.68 0.58 -33.32
C ILE A 178 -13.30 -0.07 -33.44
N ILE A 179 -12.53 -0.15 -32.35
CA ILE A 179 -11.18 -0.73 -32.36
C ILE A 179 -11.24 -2.23 -32.71
N LEU A 180 -12.18 -2.97 -32.13
CA LEU A 180 -12.33 -4.41 -32.40
C LEU A 180 -12.68 -4.69 -33.87
N ILE A 181 -13.58 -3.90 -34.47
CA ILE A 181 -13.96 -4.03 -35.89
C ILE A 181 -12.80 -3.60 -36.81
N ILE A 182 -12.17 -2.45 -36.55
CA ILE A 182 -11.03 -1.97 -37.34
C ILE A 182 -9.90 -2.99 -37.33
N MET A 183 -9.52 -3.50 -36.15
CA MET A 183 -8.46 -4.51 -36.01
C MET A 183 -8.79 -5.79 -36.78
N ALA A 184 -10.03 -6.30 -36.67
CA ALA A 184 -10.46 -7.52 -37.35
C ALA A 184 -10.49 -7.38 -38.90
N VAL A 185 -10.87 -6.20 -39.41
CA VAL A 185 -11.05 -5.94 -40.85
C VAL A 185 -9.76 -5.47 -41.53
N VAL A 186 -9.01 -4.56 -40.90
CA VAL A 186 -7.85 -3.88 -41.51
C VAL A 186 -6.54 -4.66 -41.32
N SER A 187 -6.46 -5.57 -40.34
CA SER A 187 -5.25 -6.37 -40.14
C SER A 187 -4.88 -7.20 -41.39
N PRO A 188 -3.68 -6.98 -41.98
CA PRO A 188 -3.29 -7.54 -43.28
C PRO A 188 -3.03 -9.04 -43.24
N THR A 189 -2.69 -9.58 -42.06
CA THR A 189 -2.33 -10.98 -41.86
C THR A 189 -2.94 -11.46 -40.55
N LYS A 190 -3.53 -12.66 -40.57
CA LYS A 190 -4.08 -13.29 -39.36
C LYS A 190 -3.21 -14.48 -38.95
N HIS A 191 -2.83 -14.52 -37.68
CA HIS A 191 -2.01 -15.59 -37.11
C HIS A 191 -2.73 -16.94 -37.08
N SER A 192 -1.98 -18.03 -36.95
CA SER A 192 -2.56 -19.37 -36.83
C SER A 192 -3.10 -19.63 -35.41
N ALA A 193 -4.08 -20.54 -35.28
CA ALA A 193 -4.55 -20.95 -33.95
C ALA A 193 -3.44 -21.58 -33.08
N SER A 194 -2.43 -22.21 -33.70
CA SER A 194 -1.26 -22.72 -32.97
C SER A 194 -0.41 -21.60 -32.36
N PHE A 195 -0.30 -20.46 -33.03
CA PHE A 195 0.37 -19.29 -32.47
C PHE A 195 -0.39 -18.76 -31.25
N VAL A 196 -1.71 -18.53 -31.40
CA VAL A 196 -2.55 -17.93 -30.34
C VAL A 196 -2.68 -18.81 -29.10
N PHE A 197 -2.71 -20.14 -29.23
CA PHE A 197 -3.00 -21.04 -28.12
C PHE A 197 -1.83 -21.93 -27.64
N ALA A 198 -0.74 -22.04 -28.41
CA ALA A 198 0.37 -22.93 -28.08
C ALA A 198 1.77 -22.29 -28.14
N THR A 199 1.93 -21.07 -28.69
CA THR A 199 3.20 -20.35 -28.60
C THR A 199 3.39 -19.81 -27.18
N PHE A 200 4.53 -20.13 -26.59
CA PHE A 200 4.97 -19.60 -25.30
C PHE A 200 6.38 -19.00 -25.45
N GLY A 201 6.57 -17.79 -24.94
CA GLY A 201 7.84 -17.07 -24.99
C GLY A 201 8.26 -16.61 -23.58
N ASN A 202 9.45 -17.02 -23.14
CA ASN A 202 9.98 -16.65 -21.84
C ASN A 202 11.04 -15.55 -21.96
N ASN A 203 10.57 -14.31 -22.08
CA ASN A 203 11.40 -13.11 -22.03
C ASN A 203 11.47 -12.51 -20.61
N SER A 204 11.13 -13.28 -19.57
CA SER A 204 11.02 -12.80 -18.18
C SER A 204 12.35 -12.71 -17.42
N GLY A 205 13.42 -13.28 -17.98
CA GLY A 205 14.71 -13.47 -17.30
C GLY A 205 14.74 -14.64 -16.31
N TRP A 206 13.62 -15.31 -16.03
CA TRP A 206 13.56 -16.49 -15.16
C TRP A 206 13.79 -17.78 -15.96
N LEU A 207 14.63 -18.68 -15.42
CA LEU A 207 14.90 -20.00 -15.99
C LEU A 207 13.68 -20.96 -15.98
N ASN A 208 12.58 -20.59 -15.34
CA ASN A 208 11.40 -21.44 -15.18
C ASN A 208 10.19 -20.80 -15.85
N ASP A 209 9.69 -21.46 -16.89
CA ASP A 209 8.55 -21.05 -17.71
C ASP A 209 7.25 -20.88 -16.89
N GLY A 210 7.07 -21.66 -15.81
CA GLY A 210 5.94 -21.49 -14.90
C GLY A 210 5.98 -20.16 -14.15
N ILE A 211 7.17 -19.63 -13.82
CA ILE A 211 7.31 -18.30 -13.20
C ILE A 211 7.01 -17.21 -14.24
N ALA A 212 7.53 -17.37 -15.46
CA ALA A 212 7.24 -16.46 -16.57
C ALA A 212 5.73 -16.40 -16.91
N TRP A 213 5.04 -17.54 -16.87
CA TRP A 213 3.59 -17.63 -17.04
C TRP A 213 2.83 -16.91 -15.91
N CYS A 214 3.23 -17.10 -14.65
CA CYS A 214 2.66 -16.36 -13.52
C CYS A 214 2.86 -14.84 -13.62
N ILE A 215 3.97 -14.37 -14.20
CA ILE A 215 4.18 -12.94 -14.50
C ILE A 215 3.19 -12.48 -15.59
N GLY A 216 2.99 -13.26 -16.65
CA GLY A 216 2.01 -12.97 -17.70
C GLY A 216 0.56 -12.90 -17.19
N LEU A 217 0.18 -13.73 -16.22
CA LEU A 217 -1.15 -13.69 -15.59
C LEU A 217 -1.46 -12.35 -14.90
N LEU A 218 -0.45 -11.61 -14.44
CA LEU A 218 -0.66 -10.33 -13.76
C LEU A 218 -1.43 -9.34 -14.66
N SER A 219 -1.10 -9.30 -15.94
CA SER A 219 -1.80 -8.47 -16.94
C SER A 219 -3.27 -8.88 -17.13
N CYS A 220 -3.57 -10.18 -17.05
CA CYS A 220 -4.96 -10.68 -17.11
C CYS A 220 -5.75 -10.31 -15.85
N CYS A 221 -5.14 -10.43 -14.67
CA CYS A 221 -5.76 -10.02 -13.41
C CYS A 221 -6.05 -8.51 -13.35
N TYR A 222 -5.13 -7.69 -13.89
CA TYR A 222 -5.27 -6.22 -13.90
C TYR A 222 -6.55 -5.75 -14.62
N VAL A 223 -6.91 -6.38 -15.75
CA VAL A 223 -8.08 -6.00 -16.57
C VAL A 223 -9.43 -6.34 -15.89
N LEU A 224 -9.44 -7.20 -14.87
CA LEU A 224 -10.65 -7.64 -14.15
C LEU A 224 -10.84 -6.93 -12.79
N MET A 225 -9.97 -5.98 -12.45
CA MET A 225 -9.95 -5.31 -11.15
C MET A 225 -10.84 -4.04 -11.14
N GLY A 226 -11.17 -3.54 -9.94
CA GLY A 226 -12.04 -2.36 -9.76
C GLY A 226 -13.55 -2.66 -9.74
N TYR A 227 -13.95 -3.94 -9.71
CA TYR A 227 -15.36 -4.35 -9.59
C TYR A 227 -16.01 -3.92 -8.26
N ASP A 228 -15.19 -3.70 -7.23
CA ASP A 228 -15.53 -3.19 -5.91
C ASP A 228 -15.88 -1.70 -5.88
N GLY A 229 -15.74 -0.99 -7.01
CA GLY A 229 -16.22 0.39 -7.19
C GLY A 229 -17.68 0.61 -6.74
N ALA A 230 -18.55 -0.39 -6.92
CA ALA A 230 -19.94 -0.34 -6.45
C ALA A 230 -20.09 -0.27 -4.92
N THR A 231 -19.10 -0.75 -4.15
CA THR A 231 -19.12 -0.67 -2.69
C THR A 231 -18.90 0.76 -2.19
N HIS A 232 -18.07 1.55 -2.89
CA HIS A 232 -17.77 2.93 -2.54
C HIS A 232 -18.95 3.89 -2.79
N LEU A 233 -19.83 3.58 -3.74
CA LEU A 233 -21.04 4.35 -4.06
C LEU A 233 -22.32 3.67 -3.53
N SER A 234 -22.20 2.72 -2.59
CA SER A 234 -23.35 1.98 -2.05
C SER A 234 -24.40 2.87 -1.39
N GLU A 235 -24.00 4.01 -0.83
CA GLU A 235 -24.90 5.03 -0.24
C GLU A 235 -25.79 5.74 -1.28
N GLU A 236 -25.38 5.75 -2.56
CA GLU A 236 -26.13 6.37 -3.67
C GLU A 236 -26.97 5.34 -4.47
N MET A 237 -26.94 4.06 -4.09
CA MET A 237 -27.62 2.97 -4.80
C MET A 237 -28.97 2.58 -4.17
N ASP A 238 -30.04 2.66 -4.96
CA ASP A 238 -31.34 2.09 -4.60
C ASP A 238 -31.22 0.56 -4.36
N ASN A 239 -31.53 0.10 -3.14
CA ASN A 239 -31.41 -1.30 -2.69
C ASN A 239 -29.98 -1.86 -2.83
N ALA A 240 -29.01 -1.17 -2.22
CA ALA A 240 -27.59 -1.53 -2.26
C ALA A 240 -27.27 -2.97 -1.80
N ASP A 241 -28.06 -3.53 -0.88
CA ASP A 241 -27.93 -4.91 -0.36
C ASP A 241 -28.01 -5.99 -1.47
N ILE A 242 -28.84 -5.75 -2.49
CA ILE A 242 -28.98 -6.61 -3.67
C ILE A 242 -28.24 -6.01 -4.87
N GLY A 243 -28.20 -4.68 -4.98
CA GLY A 243 -27.60 -3.94 -6.10
C GLY A 243 -26.09 -4.10 -6.17
N VAL A 244 -25.37 -3.92 -5.06
CA VAL A 244 -23.90 -3.95 -5.03
C VAL A 244 -23.35 -5.34 -5.41
N PRO A 245 -23.80 -6.47 -4.81
CA PRO A 245 -23.30 -7.80 -5.21
C PRO A 245 -23.58 -8.12 -6.68
N ARG A 246 -24.75 -7.72 -7.20
CA ARG A 246 -25.11 -7.93 -8.61
C ARG A 246 -24.27 -7.07 -9.56
N ALA A 247 -23.97 -5.83 -9.18
CA ALA A 247 -23.09 -4.95 -9.94
C ALA A 247 -21.66 -5.52 -9.99
N MET A 248 -21.10 -5.96 -8.86
CA MET A 248 -19.77 -6.57 -8.78
C MET A 248 -19.65 -7.81 -9.69
N VAL A 249 -20.54 -8.79 -9.53
CA VAL A 249 -20.52 -10.02 -10.34
C VAL A 249 -20.81 -9.74 -11.82
N GLY A 250 -21.79 -8.87 -12.11
CA GLY A 250 -22.15 -8.49 -13.47
C GLY A 250 -21.00 -7.79 -14.21
N CYS A 251 -20.29 -6.88 -13.52
CA CYS A 251 -19.11 -6.20 -14.04
C CYS A 251 -18.01 -7.19 -14.44
N VAL A 252 -17.64 -8.12 -13.54
CA VAL A 252 -16.61 -9.14 -13.81
C VAL A 252 -17.00 -10.04 -14.98
N VAL A 253 -18.25 -10.51 -15.04
CA VAL A 253 -18.71 -11.40 -16.13
C VAL A 253 -18.74 -10.68 -17.48
N ILE A 254 -19.26 -9.45 -17.53
CA ILE A 254 -19.35 -8.67 -18.77
C ILE A 254 -17.95 -8.26 -19.25
N ASN A 255 -17.13 -7.68 -18.38
CA ASN A 255 -15.79 -7.22 -18.74
C ASN A 255 -14.85 -8.39 -19.07
N GLY A 256 -14.97 -9.52 -18.36
CA GLY A 256 -14.25 -10.75 -18.71
C GLY A 256 -14.61 -11.26 -20.10
N ALA A 257 -15.90 -11.32 -20.44
CA ALA A 257 -16.34 -11.75 -21.77
C ALA A 257 -15.93 -10.78 -22.89
N LEU A 258 -15.97 -9.46 -22.65
CA LEU A 258 -15.56 -8.44 -23.62
C LEU A 258 -14.03 -8.41 -23.80
N GLY A 259 -13.28 -8.44 -22.68
CA GLY A 259 -11.83 -8.48 -22.65
C GLY A 259 -11.25 -9.75 -23.30
N PHE A 260 -11.85 -10.92 -23.05
CA PHE A 260 -11.46 -12.16 -23.73
C PHE A 260 -11.67 -12.09 -25.25
N LYS A 261 -12.82 -11.57 -25.70
CA LYS A 261 -13.07 -11.35 -27.15
C LYS A 261 -12.07 -10.37 -27.76
N PHE A 262 -11.72 -9.31 -27.06
CA PHE A 262 -10.71 -8.35 -27.51
C PHE A 262 -9.32 -8.98 -27.60
N LEU A 263 -8.90 -9.69 -26.54
CA LEU A 263 -7.61 -10.37 -26.45
C LEU A 263 -7.41 -11.40 -27.56
N ILE A 264 -8.41 -12.26 -27.81
CA ILE A 264 -8.37 -13.22 -28.91
C ILE A 264 -8.27 -12.50 -30.26
N THR A 265 -9.07 -11.45 -30.48
CA THR A 265 -9.00 -10.66 -31.73
C THR A 265 -7.61 -10.04 -31.92
N LEU A 266 -7.01 -9.50 -30.85
CA LEU A 266 -5.67 -8.91 -30.85
C LEU A 266 -4.60 -9.96 -31.18
N LEU A 267 -4.60 -11.10 -30.50
CA LEU A 267 -3.63 -12.18 -30.74
C LEU A 267 -3.72 -12.75 -32.17
N PHE A 268 -4.92 -12.80 -32.76
CA PHE A 268 -5.09 -13.18 -34.16
C PHE A 268 -4.67 -12.10 -35.16
N CYS A 269 -4.80 -10.82 -34.81
CA CYS A 269 -4.61 -9.70 -35.75
C CYS A 269 -3.29 -8.91 -35.56
N MET A 270 -2.51 -9.22 -34.53
CA MET A 270 -1.21 -8.59 -34.26
C MET A 270 -0.20 -8.89 -35.36
N GLY A 271 0.78 -8.00 -35.52
CA GLY A 271 1.87 -8.16 -36.48
C GLY A 271 2.95 -9.15 -36.01
N ASP A 272 4.19 -8.89 -36.40
CA ASP A 272 5.36 -9.60 -35.92
C ASP A 272 5.56 -9.34 -34.41
N PHE A 273 5.74 -10.43 -33.64
CA PHE A 273 5.85 -10.40 -32.18
C PHE A 273 7.12 -9.70 -31.69
N GLU A 274 8.26 -9.96 -32.33
CA GLU A 274 9.55 -9.38 -31.93
C GLU A 274 9.63 -7.89 -32.30
N LEU A 275 9.11 -7.52 -33.49
CA LEU A 275 9.01 -6.11 -33.86
C LEU A 275 8.12 -5.34 -32.87
N ALA A 276 6.97 -5.90 -32.47
CA ALA A 276 6.05 -5.27 -31.52
C ALA A 276 6.66 -5.12 -30.12
N LEU A 277 7.48 -6.08 -29.66
CA LEU A 277 8.23 -5.96 -28.39
C LEU A 277 9.39 -4.96 -28.46
N SER A 278 10.03 -4.82 -29.63
CA SER A 278 11.14 -3.88 -29.84
C SER A 278 10.70 -2.43 -30.11
N SER A 279 9.39 -2.18 -30.20
CA SER A 279 8.84 -0.86 -30.57
C SER A 279 9.27 0.25 -29.59
N PRO A 280 9.82 1.39 -30.08
CA PRO A 280 10.22 2.50 -29.22
C PRO A 280 9.04 3.20 -28.54
N THR A 281 7.80 2.90 -28.93
CA THR A 281 6.58 3.40 -28.27
C THR A 281 6.39 2.81 -26.87
N GLY A 282 7.01 1.65 -26.57
CA GLY A 282 6.86 0.92 -25.31
C GLY A 282 5.50 0.22 -25.13
N PHE A 283 4.60 0.34 -26.11
CA PHE A 283 3.27 -0.24 -26.10
C PHE A 283 3.03 -1.00 -27.42
N PRO A 284 3.05 -2.35 -27.43
CA PRO A 284 2.88 -3.17 -28.64
C PRO A 284 1.57 -2.97 -29.44
N ILE A 285 0.64 -2.15 -28.93
CA ILE A 285 -0.63 -1.76 -29.57
C ILE A 285 -0.55 -0.41 -30.30
N ILE A 286 0.58 0.31 -30.17
CA ILE A 286 0.90 1.60 -30.83
C ILE A 286 2.06 1.38 -31.81
#